data_AF-A0A4Z0VAG2-F1
#
_entry.id   AF-A0A4Z0VAG2-F1
#
_cell.length_a   1.000
_cell.length_b   1.000
_cell.length_c   1.000
_cell.angle_alpha   90.00
_cell.angle_beta   90.00
_cell.angle_gamma   90.00
#
_symmetry.space_group_name_H-M   'P 1'
#
loop_
_entity.id
_entity.type
_entity.pdbx_description
1 polymer ?
#
loop_
_entity_poly.entity_id
_entity_poly.type
_entity_poly.pdbx_seq_one_letter_code
_entity_poly.pdbx_strand_id
1 'polypeptide(L)'
;METVNGTICISHAELTGRIITTANLKALVRRGKIKQIRRGGNGRTALYDIESLPTRIQVDVFREYGNPYIISLGEITPKPSDVAYYSCVVLPNGSKLPKEYIEKYSYGCAVLSRCIELHTTKKYTWEKLGEAVKRLPIKYKSCLPKSAAVLRRKAHNYIMQGPVCLISLKFGNSNASKL
;
A
#
# COMPACT_ATOMS: atom_id res chain seq x y z
N MET A 1 -8.06 5.97 -15.74
CA MET A 1 -7.48 7.04 -14.89
C MET A 1 -6.00 7.17 -15.20
N GLU A 2 -5.48 8.39 -15.35
CA GLU A 2 -4.06 8.66 -15.62
C GLU A 2 -3.54 9.80 -14.73
N THR A 3 -2.25 9.81 -14.39
CA THR A 3 -1.63 10.90 -13.63
C THR A 3 -0.97 11.88 -14.58
N VAL A 4 -1.42 13.14 -14.58
CA VAL A 4 -0.86 14.21 -15.43
C VAL A 4 -0.40 15.35 -14.52
N ASN A 5 0.89 15.71 -14.59
CA ASN A 5 1.49 16.76 -13.77
C ASN A 5 1.21 16.59 -12.26
N GLY A 6 1.24 15.36 -11.76
CA GLY A 6 0.94 15.03 -10.35
C GLY A 6 -0.54 15.03 -9.98
N THR A 7 -1.45 15.37 -10.91
CA THR A 7 -2.90 15.33 -10.69
C THR A 7 -3.48 14.03 -11.23
N ILE A 8 -4.25 13.31 -10.42
CA ILE A 8 -4.92 12.10 -10.86
C ILE A 8 -6.17 12.50 -11.64
N CYS A 9 -6.21 12.12 -12.91
CA CYS A 9 -7.24 12.51 -13.85
C CYS A 9 -8.07 11.31 -14.31
N ILE A 10 -9.32 11.59 -14.64
CA ILE A 10 -10.23 10.66 -15.31
C ILE A 10 -10.58 11.18 -16.70
N SER A 11 -10.66 10.27 -17.67
CA SER A 11 -11.01 10.63 -19.05
C SER A 11 -12.51 10.92 -19.21
N HIS A 12 -12.86 11.65 -20.27
CA HIS A 12 -14.27 11.88 -20.61
C HIS A 12 -15.05 10.57 -20.76
N ALA A 13 -14.49 9.59 -21.49
CA ALA A 13 -15.16 8.32 -21.76
C ALA A 13 -15.42 7.51 -20.47
N GLU A 14 -14.44 7.44 -19.57
CA GLU A 14 -14.60 6.77 -18.27
C GLU A 14 -15.65 7.49 -17.40
N LEU A 15 -15.58 8.82 -17.35
CA LEU A 15 -16.48 9.60 -16.50
C LEU A 15 -17.92 9.59 -17.04
N THR A 16 -18.12 9.59 -18.36
CA THR A 16 -19.47 9.61 -18.96
C THR A 16 -20.05 8.27 -19.35
N GLY A 17 -19.29 7.18 -19.16
CA GLY A 17 -19.76 5.84 -19.48
C GLY A 17 -20.94 5.41 -18.61
N ARG A 18 -20.77 5.46 -17.27
CA ARG A 18 -21.80 5.01 -16.31
C ARG A 18 -21.98 5.91 -15.09
N ILE A 19 -21.18 6.96 -14.96
CA ILE A 19 -21.13 7.77 -13.72
C ILE A 19 -21.95 9.04 -13.85
N ILE A 20 -21.76 9.80 -14.93
CA ILE A 20 -22.39 11.11 -15.13
C ILE A 20 -22.71 11.34 -16.62
N THR A 21 -23.84 11.97 -16.93
CA THR A 21 -24.16 12.32 -18.32
C THR A 21 -23.24 13.42 -18.86
N THR A 22 -22.99 13.41 -20.17
CA THR A 22 -22.19 14.43 -20.86
C THR A 22 -22.72 15.85 -20.63
N ALA A 23 -24.05 16.02 -20.60
CA ALA A 23 -24.70 17.31 -20.34
C ALA A 23 -24.42 17.83 -18.93
N ASN A 24 -24.55 16.97 -17.91
CA ASN A 24 -24.25 17.34 -16.53
C ASN A 24 -22.75 17.68 -16.36
N LEU A 25 -21.86 16.90 -16.99
CA LEU A 25 -20.42 17.17 -16.94
C LEU A 25 -20.08 18.55 -17.51
N LYS A 26 -20.63 18.89 -18.69
CA LYS A 26 -20.47 20.22 -19.30
C LYS A 26 -20.98 21.33 -18.40
N ALA A 27 -22.14 21.14 -17.75
CA ALA A 27 -22.70 22.12 -16.83
C ALA A 27 -21.80 22.35 -15.61
N LEU A 28 -21.26 21.28 -15.01
CA LEU A 28 -20.37 21.36 -13.85
C LEU A 28 -19.02 22.01 -14.18
N VAL A 29 -18.47 21.71 -15.36
CA VAL A 29 -17.25 22.37 -15.85
C VAL A 29 -17.49 23.85 -16.10
N ARG A 30 -18.60 24.22 -16.76
CA ARG A 30 -18.97 25.63 -17.00
C ARG A 30 -19.17 26.42 -15.71
N ARG A 31 -19.70 25.78 -14.67
CA ARG A 31 -19.87 26.37 -13.32
C ARG A 31 -18.56 26.43 -12.51
N GLY A 32 -17.44 25.95 -13.06
CA GLY A 32 -16.16 25.92 -12.36
C GLY A 32 -16.10 24.91 -11.20
N LYS A 33 -17.05 23.97 -11.13
CA LYS A 33 -17.05 22.92 -10.08
C LYS A 33 -16.08 21.80 -10.39
N ILE A 34 -15.91 21.44 -11.67
CA ILE A 34 -14.96 20.43 -12.12
C ILE A 34 -13.84 21.11 -12.89
N LYS A 35 -12.60 20.81 -12.51
CA LYS A 35 -11.40 21.31 -13.18
C LYS A 35 -11.03 20.40 -14.35
N GLN A 36 -11.04 20.96 -15.54
CA GLN A 36 -10.56 20.28 -16.75
C GLN A 36 -9.04 20.52 -16.89
N ILE A 37 -8.26 19.44 -16.76
CA ILE A 37 -6.79 19.48 -16.84
C ILE A 37 -6.31 19.48 -18.28
N ARG A 38 -7.01 18.74 -19.16
CA ARG A 38 -6.70 18.68 -20.59
C ARG A 38 -7.98 18.84 -21.39
N ARG A 39 -8.00 19.82 -22.30
CA ARG A 39 -9.08 19.93 -23.30
C ARG A 39 -8.96 18.77 -24.30
N GLY A 40 -10.11 18.21 -24.68
CA GLY A 40 -10.19 17.23 -25.76
C GLY A 40 -10.24 17.87 -27.15
N GLY A 41 -10.10 17.07 -28.20
CA GLY A 41 -10.11 17.50 -29.60
C GLY A 41 -8.79 17.23 -30.32
N ASN A 42 -8.78 17.26 -31.66
CA ASN A 42 -7.61 16.95 -32.50
C ASN A 42 -6.90 15.63 -32.10
N GLY A 43 -7.69 14.57 -31.89
CA GLY A 43 -7.19 13.26 -31.45
C GLY A 43 -6.81 13.16 -29.97
N ARG A 44 -6.96 14.22 -29.17
CA ARG A 44 -6.64 14.21 -27.73
C ARG A 44 -7.87 13.91 -26.88
N THR A 45 -7.69 13.10 -25.86
CA THR A 45 -8.72 12.78 -24.87
C THR A 45 -8.82 13.87 -23.80
N ALA A 46 -10.04 14.36 -23.52
CA ALA A 46 -10.26 15.31 -22.42
C ALA A 46 -10.06 14.64 -21.05
N LEU A 47 -9.41 15.36 -20.12
CA LEU A 47 -9.12 14.91 -18.77
C LEU A 47 -9.65 15.86 -17.72
N TYR A 48 -10.18 15.29 -16.65
CA TYR A 48 -10.76 16.00 -15.52
C TYR A 48 -10.09 15.57 -14.22
N ASP A 49 -9.83 16.53 -13.35
CA ASP A 49 -9.23 16.30 -12.04
C ASP A 49 -10.24 15.60 -11.11
N ILE A 50 -9.86 14.45 -10.57
CA ILE A 50 -10.70 13.64 -9.68
C ILE A 50 -11.01 14.38 -8.38
N GLU A 51 -10.07 15.13 -7.81
CA GLU A 51 -10.27 15.83 -6.53
C GLU A 51 -11.29 16.96 -6.65
N SER A 52 -11.37 17.55 -7.85
CA SER A 52 -12.35 18.60 -8.16
C SER A 52 -13.78 18.07 -8.32
N LEU A 53 -13.97 16.77 -8.52
CA LEU A 53 -15.29 16.20 -8.74
C LEU A 53 -16.15 16.38 -7.47
N PRO A 54 -17.47 16.62 -7.59
CA PRO A 54 -18.38 16.53 -6.46
C PRO A 54 -18.28 15.17 -5.75
N THR A 55 -18.38 15.15 -4.41
CA THR A 55 -18.15 13.95 -3.57
C THR A 55 -18.94 12.72 -4.04
N ARG A 56 -20.20 12.89 -4.44
CA ARG A 56 -21.02 11.81 -4.98
C ARG A 56 -20.36 11.15 -6.20
N ILE A 57 -19.88 11.96 -7.15
CA ILE A 57 -19.23 11.50 -8.37
C ILE A 57 -17.88 10.86 -8.03
N GLN A 58 -17.12 11.40 -7.07
CA GLN A 58 -15.87 10.77 -6.61
C GLN A 58 -16.11 9.35 -6.08
N VAL A 59 -17.13 9.17 -5.24
CA VAL A 59 -17.48 7.85 -4.68
C VAL A 59 -17.85 6.87 -5.79
N ASP A 60 -18.64 7.30 -6.78
CA ASP A 60 -19.03 6.45 -7.90
C ASP A 60 -17.81 6.10 -8.78
N VAL A 61 -16.90 7.05 -9.02
CA VAL A 61 -15.60 6.80 -9.69
C VAL A 61 -14.78 5.77 -8.92
N PHE A 62 -14.65 5.92 -7.60
CA PHE A 62 -13.87 5.00 -6.78
C PHE A 62 -14.51 3.61 -6.67
N ARG A 63 -15.83 3.53 -6.77
CA ARG A 63 -16.55 2.24 -6.81
C ARG A 63 -16.28 1.50 -8.10
N GLU A 64 -16.35 2.18 -9.25
CA GLU A 64 -16.21 1.55 -10.56
C GLU A 64 -14.75 1.22 -10.89
N TYR A 65 -13.82 2.14 -10.60
CA TYR A 65 -12.43 2.05 -11.05
C TYR A 65 -11.41 1.84 -9.91
N GLY A 66 -11.90 1.72 -8.67
CA GLY A 66 -11.05 1.68 -7.48
C GLY A 66 -10.58 3.07 -7.04
N ASN A 67 -10.20 3.18 -5.77
CA ASN A 67 -9.69 4.43 -5.21
C ASN A 67 -8.18 4.57 -5.52
N PRO A 68 -7.78 5.54 -6.37
CA PRO A 68 -6.37 5.68 -6.78
C PRO A 68 -5.46 6.21 -5.64
N TYR A 69 -6.04 6.71 -4.55
CA TYR A 69 -5.32 7.12 -3.35
C TYR A 69 -5.03 5.94 -2.40
N ILE A 70 -5.67 4.78 -2.63
CA ILE A 70 -5.44 3.56 -1.88
C ILE A 70 -4.38 2.73 -2.60
N ILE A 71 -3.21 2.62 -1.97
CA ILE A 71 -2.19 1.67 -2.44
C ILE A 71 -2.64 0.26 -2.05
N SER A 72 -2.68 -0.64 -3.04
CA SER A 72 -2.74 -2.08 -2.81
C SER A 72 -1.33 -2.66 -2.84
N LEU A 73 -0.98 -3.46 -1.83
CA LEU A 73 0.27 -4.22 -1.82
C LEU A 73 0.21 -5.46 -2.72
N GLY A 74 -0.99 -5.87 -3.14
CA GLY A 74 -1.24 -7.11 -3.88
C GLY A 74 -1.21 -8.35 -2.99
N GLU A 75 -1.14 -9.52 -3.61
CA GLU A 75 -0.89 -10.77 -2.88
C GLU A 75 0.55 -10.81 -2.38
N ILE A 76 0.71 -11.21 -1.11
CA ILE A 76 1.99 -11.26 -0.42
C ILE A 76 2.22 -12.70 0.04
N THR A 77 3.28 -13.31 -0.50
CA THR A 77 3.74 -14.65 -0.17
C THR A 77 5.19 -14.61 0.35
N PRO A 78 5.52 -15.34 1.41
CA PRO A 78 6.89 -15.44 1.89
C PRO A 78 7.78 -16.18 0.90
N LYS A 79 9.03 -15.74 0.80
CA LYS A 79 10.03 -16.47 0.00
C LYS A 79 10.40 -17.76 0.73
N PRO A 80 10.62 -18.87 0.01
CA PRO A 80 11.12 -20.12 0.63
C PRO A 80 12.43 -19.91 1.43
N SER A 81 13.30 -19.01 0.97
CA SER A 81 14.53 -18.63 1.68
C SER A 81 14.28 -18.01 3.05
N ASP A 82 13.24 -17.17 3.18
CA ASP A 82 12.90 -16.53 4.46
C ASP A 82 12.33 -17.56 5.45
N VAL A 83 11.51 -18.49 4.96
CA VAL A 83 10.97 -19.60 5.76
C VAL A 83 12.09 -20.53 6.24
N ALA A 84 13.00 -20.91 5.33
CA ALA A 84 14.16 -21.74 5.65
C ALA A 84 15.07 -21.06 6.68
N TYR A 85 15.33 -19.76 6.51
CA TYR A 85 16.12 -18.98 7.46
C TYR A 85 15.57 -19.09 8.89
N TYR A 86 14.29 -18.73 9.12
CA TYR A 86 13.73 -18.76 10.47
C TYR A 86 13.56 -20.17 11.04
N SER A 87 13.41 -21.19 10.19
CA SER A 87 13.36 -22.59 10.62
C SER A 87 14.69 -23.10 11.18
N CYS A 88 15.80 -22.49 10.77
CA CYS A 88 17.15 -22.81 11.22
C CYS A 88 17.64 -21.92 12.37
N VAL A 89 16.89 -20.88 12.75
CA VAL A 89 17.29 -19.99 13.85
C VAL A 89 17.22 -20.72 15.19
N VAL A 90 18.32 -20.63 15.93
CA VAL A 90 18.44 -21.11 17.31
C VAL A 90 18.51 -19.89 18.24
N LEU A 91 17.66 -19.90 19.26
CA LEU A 91 17.59 -18.86 20.27
C LEU A 91 18.73 -19.01 21.29
N PRO A 92 19.05 -17.96 22.09
CA PRO A 92 20.14 -18.03 23.08
C PRO A 92 19.98 -19.15 24.12
N ASN A 93 18.75 -19.61 24.36
CA ASN A 93 18.45 -20.74 25.25
C ASN A 93 18.60 -22.12 24.58
N GLY A 94 19.11 -22.20 23.35
CA GLY A 94 19.27 -23.43 22.57
C GLY A 94 18.00 -23.95 21.89
N SER A 95 16.85 -23.31 22.13
CA SER A 95 15.57 -23.72 21.50
C SER A 95 15.42 -23.15 20.10
N LYS A 96 14.62 -23.82 19.25
CA LYS A 96 14.25 -23.31 17.92
C LYS A 96 13.06 -22.35 18.02
N LEU A 97 12.89 -21.50 17.01
CA LEU A 97 11.68 -20.67 16.90
C LEU A 97 10.42 -21.55 16.74
N PRO A 98 9.33 -21.25 17.47
CA PRO A 98 8.05 -21.91 17.25
C PRO A 98 7.51 -21.63 15.84
N LYS A 99 6.72 -22.56 15.29
CA LYS A 99 6.15 -22.48 13.93
C LYS A 99 5.39 -21.16 13.67
N GLU A 100 4.64 -20.69 14.66
CA GLU A 100 3.89 -19.42 14.57
C GLU A 100 4.82 -18.21 14.36
N TYR A 101 6.00 -18.21 14.98
CA TYR A 101 6.97 -17.14 14.83
C TYR A 101 7.72 -17.23 13.50
N ILE A 102 8.00 -18.44 13.02
CA ILE A 102 8.54 -18.66 11.67
C ILE A 102 7.59 -18.03 10.65
N GLU A 103 6.32 -18.43 10.67
CA GLU A 103 5.30 -17.91 9.75
C GLU A 103 5.19 -16.38 9.85
N LYS A 104 5.06 -15.86 11.08
CA LYS A 104 4.98 -14.43 11.37
C LYS A 104 6.16 -13.64 10.80
N TYR A 105 7.39 -14.10 11.01
CA TYR A 105 8.57 -13.37 10.55
C TYR A 105 8.77 -13.50 9.03
N SER A 106 8.49 -14.66 8.45
CA SER A 106 8.51 -14.87 6.99
C SER A 106 7.53 -13.95 6.27
N TYR A 107 6.30 -13.82 6.77
CA TYR A 107 5.35 -12.83 6.23
C TYR A 107 5.81 -11.38 6.47
N GLY A 108 6.46 -11.10 7.60
CA GLY A 108 7.10 -9.81 7.85
C GLY A 108 8.12 -9.45 6.77
N CYS A 109 9.00 -10.38 6.40
CA CYS A 109 9.97 -10.19 5.30
C CYS A 109 9.27 -9.90 3.97
N ALA A 110 8.20 -10.64 3.66
CA ALA A 110 7.47 -10.47 2.41
C ALA A 110 6.82 -9.07 2.31
N VAL A 111 6.19 -8.62 3.39
CA VAL A 111 5.58 -7.27 3.45
C VAL A 111 6.64 -6.18 3.33
N LEU A 112 7.76 -6.30 4.05
CA LEU A 112 8.86 -5.33 3.96
C LEU A 112 9.44 -5.29 2.55
N SER A 113 9.72 -6.45 1.95
CA SER A 113 10.23 -6.56 0.59
C SER A 113 9.31 -5.87 -0.40
N ARG A 114 7.99 -6.10 -0.29
CA ARG A 114 7.00 -5.47 -1.16
C ARG A 114 6.94 -3.95 -0.97
N CYS A 115 7.01 -3.46 0.26
CA CYS A 115 7.05 -2.03 0.54
C CYS A 115 8.30 -1.36 -0.04
N ILE A 116 9.47 -1.99 0.10
CA ILE A 116 10.75 -1.51 -0.44
C ILE A 116 10.69 -1.45 -1.97
N GLU A 117 10.18 -2.50 -2.62
CA GLU A 117 10.00 -2.55 -4.07
C GLU A 117 9.11 -1.40 -4.56
N LEU A 118 7.93 -1.22 -3.94
CA LEU A 118 6.99 -0.16 -4.33
C LEU A 118 7.53 1.24 -4.05
N HIS A 119 8.27 1.42 -2.96
CA HIS A 119 8.97 2.69 -2.67
C HIS A 119 10.02 3.01 -3.74
N THR A 120 10.74 2.00 -4.21
CA THR A 120 11.84 2.15 -5.16
C THR A 120 11.33 2.39 -6.58
N THR A 121 10.39 1.56 -7.03
CA THR A 121 9.86 1.51 -8.41
C THR A 121 8.76 2.53 -8.66
N LYS A 122 7.80 2.67 -7.75
CA LYS A 122 6.63 3.55 -7.90
C LYS A 122 6.74 4.87 -7.12
N LYS A 123 7.86 5.09 -6.41
CA LYS A 123 8.10 6.29 -5.59
C LYS A 123 7.00 6.57 -4.56
N TYR A 124 6.33 5.53 -4.08
CA TYR A 124 5.31 5.69 -3.03
C TYR A 124 5.95 6.11 -1.72
N THR A 125 5.34 7.07 -1.03
CA THR A 125 5.84 7.54 0.26
C THR A 125 5.56 6.51 1.36
N TRP A 126 6.36 6.54 2.44
CA TRP A 126 6.22 5.61 3.55
C TRP A 126 4.89 5.76 4.29
N GLU A 127 4.27 6.95 4.23
CA GLU A 127 2.94 7.22 4.80
C GLU A 127 1.88 6.43 4.04
N LYS A 128 1.90 6.49 2.71
CA LYS A 128 0.94 5.74 1.89
C LYS A 128 1.15 4.23 2.02
N LEU A 129 2.40 3.77 2.08
CA LEU A 129 2.73 2.37 2.31
C LEU A 129 2.31 1.90 3.71
N GLY A 130 2.54 2.71 4.75
CA GLY A 130 2.11 2.42 6.11
C GLY A 130 0.59 2.27 6.22
N GLU A 131 -0.16 3.11 5.51
CA GLU A 131 -1.61 3.01 5.44
C GLU A 131 -2.08 1.75 4.69
N ALA A 132 -1.40 1.38 3.60
CA ALA A 132 -1.66 0.12 2.90
C ALA A 132 -1.41 -1.11 3.80
N VAL A 133 -0.33 -1.08 4.58
CA VAL A 133 0.02 -2.14 5.54
C VAL A 133 -1.06 -2.32 6.60
N LYS A 134 -1.66 -1.24 7.13
CA LYS A 134 -2.75 -1.34 8.13
C LYS A 134 -3.99 -2.08 7.61
N ARG A 135 -4.23 -2.02 6.30
CA ARG A 135 -5.38 -2.64 5.61
C ARG A 135 -5.15 -4.12 5.29
N LEU A 136 -3.94 -4.65 5.49
CA LEU A 136 -3.68 -6.05 5.26
C LEU A 136 -4.54 -6.95 6.17
N PRO A 137 -4.95 -8.14 5.68
CA PRO A 137 -5.69 -9.12 6.46
C PRO A 137 -5.02 -9.48 7.80
N ILE A 138 -5.81 -9.93 8.77
CA ILE A 138 -5.37 -10.23 10.14
C ILE A 138 -4.21 -11.24 10.16
N LYS A 139 -4.17 -12.20 9.22
CA LYS A 139 -3.07 -13.17 9.08
C LYS A 139 -1.68 -12.52 8.98
N TYR A 140 -1.60 -11.27 8.50
CA TYR A 140 -0.35 -10.51 8.42
C TYR A 140 -0.10 -9.63 9.66
N LYS A 141 -1.13 -9.25 10.43
CA LYS A 141 -1.11 -8.12 11.39
C LYS A 141 -0.17 -8.27 12.58
N SER A 142 0.18 -9.48 13.01
CA SER A 142 0.99 -9.68 14.22
C SER A 142 2.44 -9.16 14.09
N CYS A 143 2.94 -8.98 12.86
CA CYS A 143 4.30 -8.50 12.58
C CYS A 143 4.37 -7.09 11.98
N LEU A 144 3.23 -6.44 11.75
CA LEU A 144 3.18 -5.18 11.00
C LEU A 144 3.50 -3.96 11.88
N PRO A 145 4.34 -3.03 11.38
CA PRO A 145 4.55 -1.74 12.01
C PRO A 145 3.25 -0.97 12.20
N LYS A 146 3.03 -0.44 13.41
CA LYS A 146 1.85 0.38 13.73
C LYS A 146 1.91 1.79 13.12
N SER A 147 3.08 2.23 12.66
CA SER A 147 3.27 3.55 12.05
C SER A 147 4.24 3.51 10.86
N ALA A 148 4.10 4.49 9.96
CA ALA A 148 4.97 4.66 8.81
C ALA A 148 6.45 4.83 9.19
N ALA A 149 6.73 5.56 10.28
CA ALA A 149 8.10 5.73 10.79
C ALA A 149 8.73 4.39 11.22
N VAL A 150 7.96 3.55 11.93
CA VAL A 150 8.44 2.21 12.32
C VAL A 150 8.61 1.32 11.09
N LEU A 151 7.71 1.42 10.10
CA LEU A 151 7.83 0.69 8.83
C LEU A 151 9.11 1.06 8.10
N ARG A 152 9.37 2.36 7.92
CA ARG A 152 10.60 2.86 7.29
C ARG A 152 11.85 2.38 8.00
N ARG A 153 11.89 2.48 9.34
CA ARG A 153 13.03 2.01 10.15
C ARG A 153 13.24 0.51 9.99
N LYS A 154 12.17 -0.30 10.04
CA LYS A 154 12.27 -1.74 9.83
C LYS A 154 12.73 -2.10 8.42
N ALA A 155 12.23 -1.41 7.40
CA ALA A 155 12.67 -1.60 6.02
C ALA A 155 14.15 -1.27 5.85
N HIS A 156 14.64 -0.19 6.46
CA HIS A 156 16.06 0.15 6.47
C HIS A 156 16.90 -0.94 7.15
N ASN A 157 16.51 -1.39 8.34
CA ASN A 157 17.24 -2.46 9.03
C ASN A 157 17.22 -3.77 8.25
N TYR A 158 16.12 -4.07 7.55
CA TYR A 158 15.99 -5.25 6.70
C TYR A 158 16.92 -5.19 5.49
N ILE A 159 17.12 -4.02 4.89
CA ILE A 159 18.11 -3.84 3.82
C ILE A 159 19.53 -4.06 4.34
N MET A 160 19.84 -3.59 5.56
CA MET A 160 21.20 -3.64 6.11
C MET A 160 21.57 -4.99 6.73
N GLN A 161 20.62 -5.65 7.39
CA GLN A 161 20.86 -6.84 8.22
C GLN A 161 20.13 -8.07 7.69
N GLY A 162 19.22 -7.92 6.73
CA GLY A 162 18.40 -9.01 6.23
C GLY A 162 17.34 -9.48 7.23
N PRO A 163 16.89 -10.75 7.12
CA PRO A 163 15.81 -11.31 7.96
C PRO A 163 16.06 -11.24 9.47
N VAL A 164 17.32 -11.24 9.92
CA VAL A 164 17.65 -11.22 11.36
C VAL A 164 17.02 -10.04 12.11
N CYS A 165 16.81 -8.90 11.45
CA CYS A 165 16.31 -7.68 12.08
C CYS A 165 14.87 -7.79 12.60
N LEU A 166 14.13 -8.82 12.18
CA LEU A 166 12.76 -9.06 12.64
C LEU A 166 12.71 -9.87 13.93
N ILE A 167 13.77 -10.57 14.29
CA ILE A 167 13.87 -11.31 15.55
C ILE A 167 13.99 -10.29 16.68
N SER A 168 13.03 -10.32 17.60
CA SER A 168 13.09 -9.45 18.77
C SER A 168 14.22 -9.88 19.69
N LEU A 169 15.10 -8.97 20.11
CA LEU A 169 16.13 -9.25 21.13
C LEU A 169 15.54 -9.62 22.51
N LYS A 170 14.23 -9.42 22.72
CA LYS A 170 13.52 -9.84 23.95
C LYS A 170 13.05 -11.30 23.92
N PHE A 171 13.24 -12.01 22.82
CA PHE A 171 12.83 -13.40 22.69
C PHE A 171 13.74 -14.29 23.54
N GLY A 172 13.17 -14.95 24.56
CA GLY A 172 13.93 -15.75 25.53
C GLY A 172 14.34 -15.01 26.81
N ASN A 173 13.86 -13.79 27.06
CA ASN A 173 14.03 -13.14 28.35
C ASN A 173 13.10 -13.79 29.39
N SER A 174 13.67 -14.52 30.35
CA SER A 174 12.96 -15.20 31.45
C SER A 174 12.14 -14.26 32.35
N ASN A 175 12.28 -12.94 32.19
CA ASN A 175 11.47 -11.92 32.87
C ASN A 175 10.01 -11.81 32.37
N ALA A 176 9.66 -12.45 31.24
CA ALA A 176 8.28 -12.46 30.73
C ALA A 176 7.42 -13.60 31.31
N SER A 177 7.95 -14.44 32.21
CA SER A 177 7.24 -15.56 32.84
C SER A 177 6.67 -15.21 34.22
N LYS A 178 6.03 -14.05 34.34
CA LYS A 178 5.15 -13.73 35.49
C LYS A 178 3.85 -13.14 34.98
N LEU A 179 2.85 -13.99 34.83
CA LEU A 179 1.43 -13.71 34.99
C LEU A 179 0.76 -15.00 35.47
#